data_AF-A0A926M5M3-F1
#
_entry.id   AF-A0A926M5M3-F1
#
_cell.length_a   1.000
_cell.length_b   1.000
_cell.length_c   1.000
_cell.angle_alpha   90.00
_cell.angle_beta   90.00
_cell.angle_gamma   90.00
#
_symmetry.space_group_name_H-M   'P 1'
#
loop_
_entity.id
_entity.type
_entity.pdbx_description
1 polymer ?
#
loop_
_entity_poly.entity_id
_entity_poly.type
_entity_poly.pdbx_seq_one_letter_code
_entity_poly.pdbx_strand_id
1 'polypeptide(L)'
;DMLKDYVGQVKEAGVKQVLIIGGDRDILGNYHCSLQLIETGLFDGMKIGIAGHPEGSPNMSDQAIDEAMKSKSSFADYIVTQWTQDTNALSEFVNEAPLPVHVGLAGPASMKTLIKFAGFVGLKNTLSFAKKNASKIFDLLTVQTPHDVIQELKGNVDNFHIYAFGGIKKTSEWLQKENYYV
;
A
#
# COMPACT_ATOMS: atom_id res chain seq x y z
N ASP A 1 2.02 22.45 -15.68
CA ASP A 1 0.64 22.74 -16.12
C ASP A 1 -0.31 21.59 -15.85
N MET A 2 -0.19 20.43 -16.51
CA MET A 2 -1.12 19.30 -16.32
C MET A 2 -1.33 18.85 -14.86
N LEU A 3 -0.27 18.73 -14.04
CA LEU A 3 -0.41 18.35 -12.63
C LEU A 3 -1.24 19.38 -11.85
N LYS A 4 -0.95 20.67 -12.05
CA LYS A 4 -1.66 21.77 -11.39
C LYS A 4 -3.14 21.76 -11.74
N ASP A 5 -3.48 21.57 -13.01
CA ASP A 5 -4.86 21.54 -13.48
C ASP A 5 -5.63 20.35 -12.88
N TYR A 6 -4.99 19.17 -12.84
CA TYR A 6 -5.61 17.98 -12.26
C TYR A 6 -5.82 18.11 -10.75
N VAL A 7 -4.82 18.61 -10.02
CA VAL A 7 -4.93 18.85 -8.57
C VAL A 7 -6.01 19.90 -8.28
N GLY A 8 -6.13 20.94 -9.11
CA GLY A 8 -7.20 21.93 -9.02
C GLY A 8 -8.59 21.27 -9.11
N GLN A 9 -8.83 20.47 -10.15
CA GLN A 9 -10.10 19.76 -10.35
C GLN A 9 -10.43 18.80 -9.19
N VAL A 10 -9.42 18.08 -8.69
CA VAL A 10 -9.58 17.16 -7.55
C VAL A 10 -9.99 17.91 -6.28
N LYS A 11 -9.37 19.07 -6.02
CA LYS A 11 -9.74 19.95 -4.88
C LYS A 11 -11.13 20.54 -5.05
N GLU A 12 -11.50 21.00 -6.25
CA GLU A 12 -12.83 21.51 -6.57
C GLU A 12 -13.93 20.46 -6.39
N ALA A 13 -13.62 19.18 -6.68
CA ALA A 13 -14.50 18.04 -6.40
C ALA A 13 -14.63 17.71 -4.90
N GLY A 14 -13.98 18.46 -4.02
CA GLY A 14 -14.06 18.31 -2.57
C GLY A 14 -13.15 17.24 -1.98
N VAL A 15 -12.18 16.73 -2.74
CA VAL A 15 -11.21 15.76 -2.22
C VAL A 15 -10.27 16.45 -1.23
N LYS A 16 -10.13 15.84 -0.05
CA LYS A 16 -9.34 16.40 1.07
C LYS A 16 -8.07 15.63 1.38
N GLN A 17 -7.85 14.49 0.73
CA GLN A 17 -6.74 13.59 1.04
C GLN A 17 -6.10 13.08 -0.26
N VAL A 18 -4.80 12.88 -0.24
CA VAL A 18 -4.02 12.39 -1.38
C VAL A 18 -2.97 11.40 -0.91
N LEU A 19 -2.77 10.31 -1.66
CA LEU A 19 -1.62 9.42 -1.49
C LEU A 19 -0.62 9.72 -2.60
N ILE A 20 0.56 10.22 -2.24
CA ILE A 20 1.61 10.61 -3.19
C ILE A 20 2.58 9.44 -3.39
N ILE A 21 2.67 8.95 -4.63
CA ILE A 21 3.49 7.80 -5.02
C ILE A 21 4.42 8.15 -6.19
N GLY A 22 5.55 7.44 -6.29
CA GLY A 22 6.53 7.65 -7.37
C GLY A 22 6.11 7.05 -8.72
N GLY A 23 5.28 5.99 -8.71
CA GLY A 23 4.94 5.20 -9.89
C GLY A 23 5.99 4.14 -10.23
N ASP A 24 5.62 3.20 -11.10
CA ASP A 24 6.41 1.98 -11.40
C ASP A 24 6.86 1.88 -12.88
N ARG A 25 6.67 2.91 -13.70
CA ARG A 25 6.94 2.90 -15.15
C ARG A 25 7.93 3.99 -15.56
N ASP A 26 8.40 3.91 -16.79
CA ASP A 26 9.27 4.91 -17.42
C ASP A 26 8.80 6.33 -17.13
N ILE A 27 9.73 7.17 -16.66
CA ILE A 27 9.44 8.55 -16.32
C ILE A 27 9.27 9.34 -17.62
N LEU A 28 8.02 9.62 -17.98
CA LEU A 28 7.67 10.38 -19.20
C LEU A 28 7.64 11.89 -18.99
N GLY A 29 7.82 12.37 -17.76
CA GLY A 29 7.69 13.78 -17.39
C GLY A 29 8.85 14.29 -16.51
N ASN A 30 8.67 15.48 -15.94
CA ASN A 30 9.72 16.19 -15.21
C ASN A 30 9.86 15.77 -13.73
N TYR A 31 8.99 14.88 -13.25
CA TYR A 31 9.01 14.39 -11.88
C TYR A 31 9.60 12.99 -11.84
N HIS A 32 10.74 12.86 -11.19
CA HIS A 32 11.51 11.63 -11.07
C HIS A 32 11.31 10.94 -9.72
N CYS A 33 10.72 11.64 -8.73
CA CYS A 33 10.34 11.06 -7.45
C CYS A 33 9.11 11.74 -6.85
N SER A 34 8.50 11.08 -5.86
CA SER A 34 7.31 11.59 -5.16
C SER A 34 7.58 12.86 -4.34
N LEU A 35 8.82 13.08 -3.89
CA LEU A 35 9.19 14.30 -3.16
C LEU A 35 9.00 15.54 -4.04
N GLN A 36 9.39 15.48 -5.31
CA GLN A 36 9.22 16.61 -6.23
C GLN A 36 7.75 16.96 -6.49
N LEU A 37 6.81 16.03 -6.29
CA LEU A 37 5.38 16.34 -6.32
C LEU A 37 4.96 17.13 -5.08
N ILE A 38 5.45 16.74 -3.91
CA ILE A 38 5.20 17.44 -2.64
C ILE A 38 5.75 18.87 -2.70
N GLU A 39 6.99 19.04 -3.16
CA GLU A 39 7.69 20.34 -3.24
C GLU A 39 7.01 21.36 -4.15
N THR A 40 6.05 20.94 -5.00
CA THR A 40 5.26 21.88 -5.80
C THR A 40 4.32 22.77 -4.96
N GLY A 41 3.99 22.39 -3.74
CA GLY A 41 2.98 23.05 -2.90
C GLY A 41 1.54 22.91 -3.41
N LEU A 42 1.31 22.17 -4.51
CA LEU A 42 -0.02 22.02 -5.11
C LEU A 42 -1.00 21.28 -4.18
N PHE A 43 -0.48 20.46 -3.27
CA PHE A 43 -1.27 19.63 -2.34
C PHE A 43 -1.54 20.32 -0.99
N ASP A 44 -1.10 21.57 -0.80
CA ASP A 44 -1.29 22.30 0.46
C ASP A 44 -2.77 22.32 0.88
N GLY A 45 -3.01 22.12 2.18
CA GLY A 45 -4.35 22.03 2.78
C GLY A 45 -5.04 20.67 2.61
N MET A 46 -4.43 19.70 1.93
CA MET A 46 -4.88 18.30 1.91
C MET A 46 -4.15 17.48 2.97
N LYS A 47 -4.77 16.40 3.43
CA LYS A 47 -4.06 15.35 4.18
C LYS A 47 -3.20 14.53 3.20
N ILE A 48 -1.90 14.43 3.46
CA ILE A 48 -0.93 13.79 2.57
C ILE A 48 -0.52 12.43 3.15
N GLY A 49 -0.79 11.36 2.39
CA GLY A 49 -0.24 10.04 2.62
C GLY A 49 0.98 9.79 1.72
N ILE A 50 1.93 8.98 2.20
CA ILE A 50 3.07 8.49 1.40
C ILE A 50 3.14 6.95 1.44
N ALA A 51 3.77 6.36 0.43
CA ALA A 51 4.00 4.91 0.39
C ALA A 51 5.11 4.46 1.36
N GLY A 52 4.91 3.31 2.01
CA GLY A 52 5.90 2.60 2.82
C GLY A 52 6.19 1.20 2.28
N HIS A 53 7.39 0.67 2.52
CA HIS A 53 7.86 -0.61 1.97
C HIS A 53 8.44 -1.51 3.06
N PRO A 54 7.59 -2.25 3.82
CA PRO A 54 8.04 -3.07 4.96
C PRO A 54 9.05 -4.16 4.59
N GLU A 55 8.99 -4.69 3.35
CA GLU A 55 9.94 -5.69 2.84
C GLU A 55 10.92 -5.10 1.80
N GLY A 56 11.08 -3.78 1.80
CA GLY A 56 11.86 -3.08 0.77
C GLY A 56 11.18 -3.04 -0.61
N SER A 57 11.96 -2.74 -1.65
CA SER A 57 11.49 -2.60 -3.02
C SER A 57 12.51 -3.18 -4.00
N PRO A 58 12.08 -3.91 -5.06
CA PRO A 58 13.02 -4.38 -6.09
C PRO A 58 13.62 -3.24 -6.93
N ASN A 59 13.02 -2.05 -6.88
CA ASN A 59 13.39 -0.90 -7.71
C ASN A 59 14.31 0.09 -6.97
N MET A 60 14.52 -0.08 -5.67
CA MET A 60 15.28 0.85 -4.82
C MET A 60 16.07 0.10 -3.75
N SER A 61 17.27 0.56 -3.41
CA SER A 61 18.00 0.03 -2.25
C SER A 61 17.31 0.44 -0.94
N ASP A 62 17.53 -0.31 0.12
CA ASP A 62 16.98 -0.01 1.45
C ASP A 62 17.42 1.39 1.93
N GLN A 63 18.68 1.76 1.69
CA GLN A 63 19.17 3.12 1.96
C GLN A 63 18.35 4.19 1.21
N ALA A 64 18.04 3.97 -0.07
CA ALA A 64 17.26 4.93 -0.84
C ALA A 64 15.79 5.00 -0.37
N ILE A 65 15.23 3.88 0.11
CA ILE A 65 13.90 3.84 0.72
C ILE A 65 13.89 4.65 2.02
N ASP A 66 14.89 4.48 2.87
CA ASP A 66 15.03 5.21 4.14
C ASP A 66 15.21 6.72 3.91
N GLU A 67 16.06 7.11 2.97
CA GLU A 67 16.27 8.51 2.59
C GLU A 67 15.00 9.12 2.00
N ALA A 68 14.28 8.37 1.16
CA ALA A 68 12.99 8.80 0.61
C ALA A 68 11.93 8.95 1.71
N MET A 69 11.89 8.06 2.71
CA MET A 69 10.97 8.15 3.83
C MET A 69 11.28 9.39 4.68
N LYS A 70 12.55 9.57 5.09
CA LYS A 70 13.00 10.72 5.89
C LYS A 70 12.72 12.06 5.20
N SER A 71 13.01 12.18 3.90
CA SER A 71 12.81 13.42 3.15
C SER A 71 11.33 13.81 2.99
N LYS A 72 10.42 12.84 3.00
CA LYS A 72 8.97 13.10 2.82
C LYS A 72 8.20 13.21 4.13
N SER A 73 8.69 12.62 5.22
CA SER A 73 7.91 12.47 6.46
C SER A 73 7.48 13.79 7.08
N SER A 74 8.27 14.87 6.95
CA SER A 74 7.91 16.19 7.46
C SER A 74 6.74 16.86 6.71
N PHE A 75 6.36 16.33 5.55
CA PHE A 75 5.30 16.86 4.71
C PHE A 75 4.07 15.94 4.64
N ALA A 76 4.12 14.79 5.30
CA ALA A 76 3.09 13.76 5.24
C ALA A 76 2.43 13.56 6.61
N ASP A 77 1.18 13.16 6.59
CA ASP A 77 0.36 12.91 7.78
C ASP A 77 0.28 11.42 8.13
N TYR A 78 0.49 10.54 7.16
CA TYR A 78 0.41 9.09 7.36
C TYR A 78 1.17 8.32 6.28
N ILE A 79 1.46 7.06 6.57
CA ILE A 79 2.08 6.11 5.64
C ILE A 79 1.06 5.04 5.27
N VAL A 80 1.01 4.64 4.01
CA VAL A 80 0.30 3.43 3.56
C VAL A 80 1.33 2.43 3.10
N THR A 81 1.39 1.26 3.73
CA THR A 81 2.39 0.25 3.36
C THR A 81 2.00 -0.47 2.08
N GLN A 82 3.01 -0.89 1.30
CA GLN A 82 2.84 -1.97 0.35
C GLN A 82 2.28 -3.20 1.07
N TRP A 83 1.44 -3.96 0.35
CA TRP A 83 0.86 -5.16 0.94
C TRP A 83 1.88 -6.27 1.13
N THR A 84 1.77 -6.97 2.26
CA THR A 84 2.52 -8.21 2.55
C THR A 84 1.71 -9.10 3.51
N GLN A 85 2.14 -10.35 3.65
CA GLN A 85 1.63 -11.30 4.64
C GLN A 85 2.61 -11.51 5.81
N ASP A 86 3.81 -10.88 5.77
CA ASP A 86 4.79 -10.99 6.84
C ASP A 86 4.42 -10.05 8.00
N THR A 87 3.85 -10.63 9.06
CA THR A 87 3.41 -9.91 10.26
C THR A 87 4.58 -9.34 11.07
N ASN A 88 5.76 -9.96 11.00
CA ASN A 88 6.96 -9.44 11.68
C ASN A 88 7.46 -8.20 10.97
N ALA A 89 7.60 -8.24 9.64
CA ALA A 89 8.02 -7.08 8.85
C ALA A 89 7.03 -5.91 9.01
N LEU A 90 5.72 -6.20 9.05
CA LEU A 90 4.71 -5.19 9.31
C LEU A 90 4.82 -4.59 10.73
N SER A 91 5.00 -5.42 11.75
CA SER A 91 5.12 -4.95 13.14
C SER A 91 6.37 -4.11 13.34
N GLU A 92 7.51 -4.55 12.81
CA GLU A 92 8.78 -3.82 12.85
C GLU A 92 8.65 -2.46 12.14
N PHE A 93 8.10 -2.45 10.92
CA PHE A 93 7.88 -1.21 10.18
C PHE A 93 6.98 -0.23 10.93
N VAL A 94 5.89 -0.70 11.55
CA VAL A 94 4.97 0.15 12.32
C VAL A 94 5.67 0.75 13.55
N ASN A 95 6.51 -0.02 14.24
CA ASN A 95 7.24 0.45 15.41
C ASN A 95 8.32 1.49 15.08
N GLU A 96 8.94 1.40 13.91
CA GLU A 96 10.02 2.30 13.48
C GLU A 96 9.54 3.51 12.66
N ALA A 97 8.30 3.46 12.16
CA ALA A 97 7.77 4.48 11.28
C ALA A 97 7.68 5.86 11.98
N PRO A 98 8.07 6.95 11.29
CA PRO A 98 8.01 8.30 11.85
C PRO A 98 6.59 8.90 11.88
N LEU A 99 5.60 8.22 11.28
CA LEU A 99 4.24 8.67 11.09
C LEU A 99 3.25 7.52 11.34
N PRO A 100 1.96 7.82 11.64
CA PRO A 100 0.92 6.80 11.72
C PRO A 100 0.88 5.94 10.44
N VAL A 101 0.83 4.62 10.63
CA VAL A 101 0.88 3.65 9.53
C VAL A 101 -0.50 3.02 9.31
N HIS A 102 -0.93 3.04 8.05
CA HIS A 102 -2.05 2.27 7.54
C HIS A 102 -1.48 0.99 6.90
N VAL A 103 -1.59 -0.14 7.58
CA VAL A 103 -1.02 -1.41 7.14
C VAL A 103 -1.81 -1.97 5.96
N GLY A 104 -1.14 -2.04 4.82
CA GLY A 104 -1.65 -2.57 3.58
C GLY A 104 -1.80 -4.09 3.60
N LEU A 105 -3.01 -4.61 3.38
CA LEU A 105 -3.30 -6.04 3.32
C LEU A 105 -4.10 -6.39 2.07
N ALA A 106 -3.87 -7.59 1.55
CA ALA A 106 -4.73 -8.15 0.50
C ALA A 106 -6.12 -8.45 1.06
N GLY A 107 -7.16 -7.87 0.46
CA GLY A 107 -8.54 -8.27 0.72
C GLY A 107 -8.86 -9.67 0.18
N PRO A 108 -10.11 -10.12 0.29
CA PRO A 108 -10.54 -11.44 -0.17
C PRO A 108 -10.17 -11.73 -1.63
N ALA A 109 -9.17 -12.57 -1.84
CA ALA A 109 -8.65 -12.90 -3.16
C ALA A 109 -8.11 -14.34 -3.20
N SER A 110 -8.12 -14.95 -4.39
CA SER A 110 -7.45 -16.23 -4.60
C SER A 110 -5.97 -16.04 -4.86
N MET A 111 -5.16 -17.07 -4.58
CA MET A 111 -3.72 -17.00 -4.87
C MET A 111 -3.44 -16.71 -6.35
N LYS A 112 -4.26 -17.23 -7.27
CA LYS A 112 -4.17 -16.88 -8.70
C LYS A 112 -4.31 -15.37 -8.94
N THR A 113 -5.27 -14.73 -8.27
CA THR A 113 -5.45 -13.28 -8.34
C THR A 113 -4.27 -12.55 -7.74
N LEU A 114 -3.79 -12.98 -6.57
CA LEU A 114 -2.63 -12.38 -5.91
C LEU A 114 -1.36 -12.50 -6.76
N ILE A 115 -1.08 -13.65 -7.38
CA ILE A 115 0.05 -13.82 -8.31
C ILE A 115 -0.07 -12.87 -9.50
N LYS A 116 -1.27 -12.77 -10.10
CA LYS A 116 -1.53 -11.84 -11.21
C LYS A 116 -1.16 -10.40 -10.82
N PHE A 117 -1.48 -9.98 -9.60
CA PHE A 117 -1.15 -8.63 -9.12
C PHE A 117 0.29 -8.50 -8.60
N ALA A 118 0.85 -9.52 -7.96
CA ALA A 118 2.22 -9.55 -7.47
C ALA A 118 3.25 -9.37 -8.59
N GLY A 119 2.95 -9.90 -9.78
CA GLY A 119 3.76 -9.69 -10.98
C GLY A 119 3.89 -8.22 -11.40
N PHE A 120 2.98 -7.33 -10.97
CA PHE A 120 3.07 -5.89 -11.24
C PHE A 120 3.85 -5.11 -10.18
N VAL A 121 3.89 -5.58 -8.93
CA VAL A 121 4.55 -4.90 -7.79
C VAL A 121 5.90 -5.51 -7.41
N GLY A 122 6.36 -6.52 -8.15
CA GLY A 122 7.71 -7.08 -7.98
C GLY A 122 7.96 -7.78 -6.64
N LEU A 123 6.90 -8.19 -5.94
CA LEU A 123 6.98 -8.94 -4.68
C LEU A 123 7.47 -10.36 -4.94
N LYS A 124 8.79 -10.56 -4.90
CA LYS A 124 9.45 -11.86 -5.10
C LYS A 124 9.06 -12.88 -4.01
N ASN A 125 8.73 -12.42 -2.80
CA ASN A 125 8.36 -13.27 -1.66
C ASN A 125 6.97 -13.89 -1.80
N THR A 126 5.99 -13.15 -2.34
CA THR A 126 4.64 -13.69 -2.63
C THR A 126 4.68 -14.85 -3.62
N LEU A 127 5.55 -14.76 -4.64
CA LEU A 127 5.74 -15.82 -5.63
C LEU A 127 6.41 -17.07 -5.03
N SER A 128 7.36 -16.89 -4.09
CA SER A 128 8.02 -18.00 -3.41
C SER A 128 7.08 -18.74 -2.45
N PHE A 129 6.21 -18.01 -1.75
CA PHE A 129 5.14 -18.57 -0.91
C PHE A 129 4.10 -19.32 -1.74
N ALA A 130 3.66 -18.74 -2.87
CA ALA A 130 2.75 -19.40 -3.80
C ALA A 130 3.34 -20.71 -4.34
N LYS A 131 4.64 -20.74 -4.67
CA LYS A 131 5.33 -21.93 -5.17
C LYS A 131 5.45 -23.04 -4.12
N LYS A 132 5.68 -22.69 -2.85
CA LYS A 132 5.74 -23.65 -1.73
C LYS A 132 4.38 -24.29 -1.43
N ASN A 133 3.28 -23.57 -1.68
CA ASN A 133 1.91 -24.04 -1.45
C ASN A 133 1.19 -24.56 -2.72
N ALA A 134 1.86 -24.57 -3.88
CA ALA A 134 1.29 -24.99 -5.16
C ALA A 134 1.01 -26.51 -5.28
N SER A 135 1.26 -27.30 -4.22
CA SER A 135 1.07 -28.77 -4.25
C SER A 135 -0.39 -29.19 -4.43
N LYS A 136 -1.36 -28.28 -4.31
CA LYS A 136 -2.77 -28.51 -4.62
C LYS A 136 -3.30 -27.38 -5.50
N ILE A 137 -3.54 -27.67 -6.78
CA ILE A 137 -4.15 -26.72 -7.76
C ILE A 137 -5.45 -26.08 -7.23
N PHE A 138 -6.21 -26.78 -6.39
CA PHE A 138 -7.42 -26.26 -5.74
C PHE A 138 -7.14 -25.06 -4.82
N ASP A 139 -5.99 -25.04 -4.14
CA ASP A 139 -5.61 -23.95 -3.22
C ASP A 139 -5.35 -22.63 -3.96
N LEU A 140 -5.06 -22.69 -5.27
CA LEU A 140 -4.90 -21.50 -6.10
C LEU A 140 -6.20 -20.76 -6.38
N LEU A 141 -7.33 -21.47 -6.30
CA LEU A 141 -8.67 -20.94 -6.57
C LEU A 141 -9.42 -20.58 -5.28
N THR A 142 -9.02 -21.16 -4.16
CA THR A 142 -9.56 -20.83 -2.84
C THR A 142 -9.32 -19.35 -2.51
N VAL A 143 -10.38 -18.67 -2.08
CA VAL A 143 -10.31 -17.27 -1.64
C VAL A 143 -9.78 -17.25 -0.21
N GLN A 144 -8.67 -16.55 -0.01
CA GLN A 144 -8.11 -16.25 1.31
C GLN A 144 -8.51 -14.84 1.73
N THR A 145 -8.57 -14.59 3.04
CA THR A 145 -8.87 -13.27 3.61
C THR A 145 -7.76 -12.87 4.57
N PRO A 146 -7.55 -11.57 4.85
CA PRO A 146 -6.49 -11.12 5.75
C PRO A 146 -6.90 -11.21 7.23
N HIS A 147 -7.98 -11.93 7.58
CA HIS A 147 -8.51 -11.97 8.95
C HIS A 147 -7.44 -12.39 9.96
N ASP A 148 -6.71 -13.47 9.69
CA ASP A 148 -5.71 -14.00 10.63
C ASP A 148 -4.55 -13.01 10.84
N VAL A 149 -4.08 -12.39 9.75
CA VAL A 149 -3.04 -11.33 9.80
C VAL A 149 -3.53 -10.12 10.61
N ILE A 150 -4.80 -9.72 10.44
CA ILE A 150 -5.39 -8.64 11.23
C ILE A 150 -5.41 -9.03 12.71
N GLN A 151 -5.86 -10.25 13.07
CA GLN A 151 -5.89 -10.67 14.48
C GLN A 151 -4.50 -10.71 15.11
N GLU A 152 -3.48 -11.12 14.36
CA GLU A 152 -2.11 -11.18 14.86
C GLU A 152 -1.52 -9.78 15.10
N LEU A 153 -1.89 -8.80 14.27
CA LEU A 153 -1.43 -7.42 14.38
C LEU A 153 -2.31 -6.56 15.31
N LYS A 154 -3.45 -7.08 15.76
CA LYS A 154 -4.33 -6.37 16.71
C LYS A 154 -3.57 -6.09 18.01
N GLY A 155 -3.46 -4.81 18.35
CA GLY A 155 -2.76 -4.31 19.53
C GLY A 155 -1.48 -3.53 19.20
N ASN A 156 -0.88 -3.76 18.04
CA ASN A 156 0.28 -3.01 17.55
C ASN A 156 -0.07 -2.09 16.36
N VAL A 157 -1.21 -2.34 15.69
CA VAL A 157 -1.63 -1.62 14.49
C VAL A 157 -3.02 -1.03 14.68
N ASP A 158 -3.15 0.27 14.45
CA ASP A 158 -4.42 1.00 14.59
C ASP A 158 -5.23 1.04 13.29
N ASN A 159 -4.56 1.05 12.13
CA ASN A 159 -5.22 1.28 10.84
C ASN A 159 -4.81 0.23 9.80
N PHE A 160 -5.80 -0.32 9.09
CA PHE A 160 -5.58 -1.26 7.99
C PHE A 160 -6.09 -0.67 6.67
N HIS A 161 -5.31 -0.83 5.61
CA HIS A 161 -5.69 -0.49 4.24
C HIS A 161 -5.88 -1.78 3.42
N ILE A 162 -7.11 -2.01 2.94
CA ILE A 162 -7.45 -3.26 2.25
C ILE A 162 -7.39 -3.08 0.73
N TYR A 163 -6.43 -3.74 0.08
CA TYR A 163 -6.33 -3.82 -1.37
C TYR A 163 -7.34 -4.83 -1.93
N ALA A 164 -8.36 -4.36 -2.64
CA ALA A 164 -9.46 -5.21 -3.11
C ALA A 164 -9.11 -6.14 -4.29
N PHE A 165 -8.01 -5.88 -5.02
CA PHE A 165 -7.55 -6.68 -6.18
C PHE A 165 -8.65 -7.07 -7.18
N GLY A 166 -9.51 -6.10 -7.53
CA GLY A 166 -10.63 -6.29 -8.47
C GLY A 166 -11.90 -6.90 -7.86
N GLY A 167 -11.90 -7.17 -6.55
CA GLY A 167 -13.00 -7.80 -5.81
C GLY A 167 -13.76 -6.86 -4.87
N ILE A 168 -13.98 -5.59 -5.22
CA ILE A 168 -14.56 -4.55 -4.32
C ILE A 168 -15.82 -5.03 -3.58
N LYS A 169 -16.77 -5.66 -4.29
CA LYS A 169 -18.00 -6.19 -3.69
C LYS A 169 -17.70 -7.25 -2.61
N LYS A 170 -16.84 -8.22 -2.93
CA LYS A 170 -16.45 -9.29 -1.99
C LYS A 170 -15.69 -8.73 -0.79
N THR A 171 -14.84 -7.74 -1.01
CA THR A 171 -14.13 -7.03 0.06
C THR A 171 -15.12 -6.34 0.99
N SER A 172 -16.11 -5.63 0.45
CA SER A 172 -17.13 -4.96 1.26
C SER A 172 -18.00 -5.95 2.04
N GLU A 173 -18.49 -7.01 1.40
CA GLU A 173 -19.26 -8.07 2.08
C GLU A 173 -18.48 -8.72 3.23
N TRP A 174 -17.19 -8.99 3.01
CA TRP A 174 -16.31 -9.52 4.05
C TRP A 174 -16.10 -8.53 5.20
N LEU A 175 -15.80 -7.26 4.91
CA LEU A 175 -15.65 -6.22 5.94
C LEU A 175 -16.93 -6.07 6.78
N GLN A 176 -18.11 -6.18 6.16
CA GLN A 176 -19.40 -6.08 6.85
C GLN A 176 -19.61 -7.30 7.76
N LYS A 177 -19.39 -8.50 7.20
CA LYS A 177 -19.57 -9.76 7.93
C LYS A 177 -18.68 -9.84 9.17
N GLU A 178 -17.43 -9.41 9.06
CA GLU A 178 -16.43 -9.48 10.13
C GLU A 178 -16.44 -8.22 11.04
N ASN A 179 -17.34 -7.27 10.79
CA ASN A 179 -17.49 -6.01 11.54
C ASN A 179 -16.21 -5.17 11.62
N TYR A 180 -15.51 -5.02 10.50
CA TYR A 180 -14.27 -4.22 10.38
C TYR A 180 -14.51 -2.75 10.01
N TYR A 181 -15.76 -2.32 9.80
CA TYR A 181 -16.12 -0.90 9.67
C TYR A 181 -16.23 -0.30 11.07
N VAL A 182 -15.11 -0.01 11.72
CA VAL A 182 -15.07 0.74 12.98
C VAL A 182 -14.30 2.02 12.75
#